data_AF-A0AB38BGY9-F1
#
_entry.id   AF-A0AB38BGY9-F1
#
_cell.length_a   1.000
_cell.length_b   1.000
_cell.length_c   1.000
_cell.angle_alpha   90.00
_cell.angle_beta   90.00
_cell.angle_gamma   90.00
#
_symmetry.space_group_name_H-M   'P 1'
#
loop_
_entity.id
_entity.type
_entity.pdbx_description
1 polymer ?
#
loop_
_entity_poly.entity_id
_entity_poly.type
_entity_poly.pdbx_seq_one_letter_code
_entity_poly.pdbx_strand_id
1 'polypeptide(L)' 'MVEDAKLVKKLINYPDYIVEQVEDYRYENRLPNFSAAVIELIQKGLEASKKEEPAE' A
#
# COMPACT_ATOMS: atom_id res chain seq x y z
N MET A 1 23.26 -6.19 0.66
CA MET A 1 22.79 -6.37 2.05
C MET A 1 21.50 -5.57 2.14
N VAL A 2 20.34 -6.23 2.07
CA VAL A 2 19.06 -5.52 2.31
C VAL A 2 18.91 -5.54 3.82
N GLU A 3 19.20 -4.40 4.44
CA GLU A 3 19.08 -4.18 5.87
C GLU A 3 17.77 -4.76 6.39
N ASP A 4 17.83 -5.48 7.52
CA ASP A 4 16.69 -6.09 8.20
C ASP A 4 15.52 -5.10 8.30
N ALA A 5 14.56 -5.20 7.38
CA ALA A 5 13.46 -4.27 7.28
C ALA A 5 12.61 -4.38 8.56
N LYS A 6 12.78 -3.41 9.47
CA LYS A 6 12.02 -3.38 10.72
C LYS A 6 10.56 -3.04 10.43
N LEU A 7 9.67 -3.98 10.74
CA LEU A 7 8.23 -3.74 10.69
C LEU A 7 7.83 -2.74 11.79
N VAL A 8 7.30 -1.59 11.38
CA VAL A 8 6.76 -0.59 12.31
C VAL A 8 5.24 -0.72 12.35
N LYS A 9 4.68 -0.99 13.53
CA LYS A 9 3.22 -1.03 13.72
C LYS A 9 2.69 0.39 13.90
N LYS A 10 1.67 0.76 13.10
CA LYS A 10 0.91 1.99 13.24
C LYS A 10 -0.57 1.63 13.36
N LEU A 11 -1.26 2.24 14.32
CA LEU A 11 -2.70 2.12 14.45
C LEU A 11 -3.33 3.30 13.70
N ILE A 12 -4.12 3.01 12.67
CA ILE A 12 -4.78 4.01 11.83
C ILE A 12 -6.24 3.56 11.69
N ASN A 13 -7.16 4.50 11.84
CA ASN A 13 -8.57 4.25 11.58
C ASN A 13 -8.87 4.62 10.12
N TYR A 14 -9.58 3.74 9.43
CA TYR A 14 -10.01 3.95 8.05
C TYR A 14 -11.53 4.09 8.00
N PRO A 15 -12.07 4.90 7.08
CA PRO A 15 -13.47 4.79 6.70
C PRO A 15 -13.77 3.37 6.17
N ASP A 16 -14.99 2.90 6.41
CA ASP A 16 -15.47 1.58 5.98
C ASP A 16 -15.31 1.37 4.47
N TYR A 17 -15.73 2.36 3.66
CA TYR A 17 -15.65 2.28 2.20
C TYR A 17 -14.21 2.17 1.65
N ILE A 18 -13.20 2.61 2.41
CA ILE A 18 -11.79 2.43 2.03
C ILE A 18 -11.35 1.00 2.34
N VAL A 19 -11.76 0.46 3.48
CA VAL A 19 -11.44 -0.92 3.86
C VAL A 19 -12.03 -1.89 2.84
N GLU A 20 -13.27 -1.68 2.41
CA GLU A 20 -13.93 -2.49 1.38
C GLU A 20 -13.15 -2.49 0.06
N GLN A 21 -12.78 -1.31 -0.46
CA GLN A 21 -12.00 -1.21 -1.70
C GLN A 21 -10.64 -1.90 -1.61
N VAL A 22 -9.96 -1.80 -0.47
CA VAL A 22 -8.67 -2.47 -0.26
C VAL A 22 -8.84 -3.98 -0.15
N GLU A 23 -9.93 -4.46 0.46
CA GLU A 23 -10.27 -5.88 0.49
C GLU A 23 -10.59 -6.41 -0.90
N ASP A 24 -11.38 -5.70 -1.70
CA ASP A 24 -11.66 -6.07 -3.11
C ASP A 24 -10.34 -6.19 -3.90
N TYR A 25 -9.48 -5.18 -3.79
CA TYR A 25 -8.15 -5.22 -4.41
C TYR A 25 -7.32 -6.41 -3.92
N ARG A 26 -7.37 -6.75 -2.62
CA ARG A 26 -6.70 -7.92 -2.05
C ARG A 26 -7.19 -9.21 -2.71
N TYR A 27 -8.50 -9.37 -2.88
CA TYR A 27 -9.08 -10.56 -3.50
C TYR A 27 -8.73 -10.68 -4.98
N GLU A 28 -8.86 -9.59 -5.75
CA GLU A 28 -8.55 -9.55 -7.18
C GLU A 28 -7.08 -9.87 -7.46
N ASN A 29 -6.17 -9.35 -6.63
CA ASN A 29 -4.73 -9.54 -6.78
C ASN A 29 -4.20 -10.76 -5.98
N ARG A 30 -5.10 -11.55 -5.37
CA ARG A 30 -4.78 -12.78 -4.59
C ARG A 30 -3.74 -12.55 -3.49
N LEU A 31 -3.84 -11.42 -2.80
CA LEU A 31 -2.90 -11.02 -1.77
C LEU A 31 -3.23 -11.71 -0.43
N PRO A 32 -2.20 -12.10 0.35
CA PRO A 32 -2.38 -12.97 1.50
C PRO A 32 -3.07 -12.30 2.69
N ASN A 33 -2.96 -10.98 2.83
CA ASN A 33 -3.55 -10.21 3.92
C ASN A 33 -3.74 -8.74 3.54
N PHE A 34 -4.53 -8.03 4.34
CA PHE A 34 -4.82 -6.61 4.16
C PHE A 34 -3.55 -5.75 4.13
N SER A 35 -2.58 -6.03 5.02
CA SER A 35 -1.32 -5.29 5.06
C SER A 35 -0.54 -5.39 3.74
N ALA A 36 -0.53 -6.55 3.08
CA ALA A 36 0.10 -6.74 1.78
C ALA A 36 -0.58 -5.88 0.70
N ALA A 37 -1.92 -5.84 0.70
CA ALA A 37 -2.69 -4.98 -0.20
C ALA A 37 -2.39 -3.49 0.04
N VAL A 38 -2.36 -3.05 1.29
CA VAL A 38 -2.01 -1.67 1.65
C VAL A 38 -0.59 -1.32 1.21
N ILE A 39 0.39 -2.22 1.43
CA ILE A 39 1.78 -1.97 1.05
C ILE A 39 1.91 -1.82 -0.47
N GLU A 40 1.29 -2.70 -1.25
CA GLU A 40 1.32 -2.58 -2.72
C GLU A 40 0.65 -1.30 -3.21
N LEU A 41 -0.52 -0.96 -2.68
CA LEU A 41 -1.23 0.27 -3.06
C LEU A 41 -0.41 1.52 -2.73
N ILE A 42 0.25 1.55 -1.57
CA ILE A 42 1.16 2.63 -1.20
C ILE A 42 2.35 2.70 -2.16
N GLN A 43 2.97 1.56 -2.49
CA GLN A 43 4.09 1.52 -3.43
C GLN A 43 3.68 2.07 -4.80
N LYS A 44 2.55 1.61 -5.34
CA LYS A 44 1.99 2.12 -6.61
C LYS A 44 1.74 3.62 -6.57
N GLY A 45 1.19 4.12 -5.46
CA GLY A 45 0.99 5.56 -5.25
C GLY A 45 2.29 6.35 -5.24
N LEU A 46 3.30 5.87 -4.50
CA LEU A 46 4.62 6.52 -4.43
C LEU A 46 5.36 6.49 -5.78
N GLU A 47 5.25 5.40 -6.53
CA GLU A 47 5.82 5.29 -7.88
C GLU A 47 5.12 6.20 -8.89
N ALA A 48 3.79 6.34 -8.79
CA ALA A 48 3.03 7.27 -9.61
C ALA A 48 3.45 8.72 -9.33
N SER A 49 3.53 9.11 -8.05
CA SER A 49 3.93 10.47 -7.67
C SER A 49 5.37 10.81 -8.09
N LYS A 50 6.30 9.86 -8.08
CA LYS A 50 7.68 10.08 -8.58
C LYS A 50 7.77 10.25 -10.10
N LYS A 51 6.81 9.70 -10.86
CA LYS A 51 6.76 9.90 -12.31
C LYS A 51 6.23 11.29 -12.71
N GLU A 52 5.61 12.00 -11.76
CA GLU A 52 5.02 13.32 -11.96
C GLU A 52 5.94 14.47 -11.51
N GLU A 53 7.21 14.20 -11.18
CA GLU A 53 8.26 15.22 -11.12
C GLU A 53 8.94 15.32 -12.51
N PRO A 54 8.44 16.15 -13.45
CA PRO A 54 9.30 16.63 -14.52
C PRO A 54 10.40 17.45 -13.84
N ALA A 55 11.65 17.06 -14.09
CA ALA A 55 12.79 17.91 -13.83
C ALA A 55 12.57 19.23 -14.60
N GLU A 56 12.28 20.30 -13.86
CA GLU A 56 12.42 21.69 -14.31
C GLU A 56 13.87 22.15 -14.10
#